data_AF-A0A2P6TRN2-F1
#
_entry.id   AF-A0A2P6TRN2-F1
#
_cell.length_a   1.000
_cell.length_b   1.000
_cell.length_c   1.000
_cell.angle_alpha   90.00
_cell.angle_beta   90.00
_cell.angle_gamma   90.00
#
_symmetry.space_group_name_H-M   'P 1'
#
loop_
_entity.id
_entity.type
_entity.pdbx_description
1 polymer ?
#
loop_
_entity_poly.entity_id
_entity_poly.type
_entity_poly.pdbx_seq_one_letter_code
_entity_poly.pdbx_strand_id
1 'polypeptide(L)'
;MALKPSQLAFEKSLLEERLRYVKRLKEDLEQEGGTTSQMVAAYTSIIDEIISDVALEVHRAVQTGVDDLADVQHRLANGGGSQPPAVPPLPPPVAKGSMIDVFGNVVPPIALDQVACPSCGRKVAAGRFAPHLEKCMGRGRQASRNANKRISAMQD
;
A
#
# COMPACT_ATOMS: atom_id res chain seq x y z
N MET A 1 -12.87 13.61 -58.06
CA MET A 1 -14.32 13.72 -58.36
C MET A 1 -14.77 15.09 -57.87
N ALA A 2 -15.25 15.97 -58.75
CA ALA A 2 -15.64 17.32 -58.36
C ALA A 2 -16.91 17.26 -57.50
N LEU A 3 -16.91 17.94 -56.35
CA LEU A 3 -18.08 18.07 -55.49
C LEU A 3 -19.21 18.77 -56.24
N LYS A 4 -20.45 18.32 -56.03
CA LYS A 4 -21.61 18.99 -56.62
C LYS A 4 -21.73 20.41 -56.03
N PRO A 5 -22.23 21.40 -56.77
CA PRO A 5 -22.34 22.78 -56.29
C PRO A 5 -23.08 22.91 -54.94
N SER A 6 -24.09 22.09 -54.69
CA SER A 6 -24.83 22.05 -53.42
C SER A 6 -24.00 21.49 -52.26
N GLN A 7 -23.14 20.50 -52.51
CA GLN A 7 -22.23 19.94 -51.52
C GLN A 7 -21.13 20.96 -51.16
N LEU A 8 -20.59 21.65 -52.16
CA LEU A 8 -19.60 22.70 -51.95
C LEU A 8 -20.17 23.87 -51.14
N ALA A 9 -21.41 24.28 -51.42
CA ALA A 9 -22.10 25.32 -50.65
C ALA A 9 -22.32 24.92 -49.19
N PHE A 10 -22.74 23.67 -48.96
CA PHE A 10 -22.93 23.13 -47.61
C PHE A 10 -21.60 23.02 -46.83
N GLU A 11 -20.55 22.50 -47.46
CA GLU A 11 -19.22 22.43 -46.84
C GLU A 11 -18.70 23.82 -46.51
N LYS A 12 -18.89 24.80 -47.40
CA LYS A 12 -18.50 26.19 -47.15
C LYS A 12 -19.23 26.77 -45.94
N SER A 13 -20.55 26.60 -45.85
CA SER A 13 -21.32 27.10 -44.69
C SER A 13 -20.90 26.43 -43.38
N LEU A 14 -20.66 25.12 -43.40
CA LEU A 14 -20.19 24.38 -42.23
C LEU A 14 -18.81 24.85 -41.78
N LEU A 15 -17.91 25.11 -42.74
CA LEU A 15 -16.55 25.58 -42.46
C LEU A 15 -16.57 27.00 -41.88
N GLU A 16 -17.43 27.88 -42.42
CA GLU A 16 -17.65 29.24 -41.90
C GLU A 16 -18.19 29.23 -40.47
N GLU A 17 -19.11 28.32 -40.15
CA GLU A 17 -19.65 28.16 -38.80
C GLU A 17 -18.58 27.66 -37.82
N ARG A 18 -17.79 26.65 -38.20
CA ARG A 18 -16.67 26.14 -37.39
C ARG A 18 -15.60 27.21 -37.16
N LEU A 19 -15.24 27.97 -38.19
CA LEU A 19 -14.31 29.10 -38.07
C LEU A 19 -14.84 30.16 -37.11
N ARG A 20 -16.13 30.47 -37.18
CA ARG A 20 -16.77 31.42 -36.26
C ARG A 20 -16.71 30.93 -34.82
N TYR A 21 -16.96 29.64 -34.59
CA TYR A 21 -16.87 29.03 -33.26
C TYR A 21 -15.44 29.10 -32.71
N VAL A 22 -14.44 28.67 -33.50
CA VAL A 22 -13.03 28.69 -33.07
C VAL A 22 -12.54 30.12 -32.79
N LYS A 23 -12.94 31.10 -33.59
CA LYS A 23 -12.61 32.52 -33.34
C LYS A 23 -13.18 33.01 -32.01
N ARG A 24 -14.44 32.71 -31.72
CA ARG A 24 -15.05 33.05 -30.43
C ARG A 24 -14.31 32.40 -29.26
N LEU A 25 -14.03 31.09 -29.36
CA LEU A 25 -13.30 30.39 -28.31
C LEU A 25 -11.91 31.00 -28.09
N LYS A 26 -11.22 31.39 -29.16
CA LYS A 26 -9.94 32.08 -29.09
C LYS A 26 -10.07 33.42 -28.34
N GLU A 27 -11.06 34.24 -28.70
CA GLU A 27 -11.33 35.52 -28.03
C GLU A 27 -11.62 35.30 -26.53
N ASP A 28 -12.44 34.31 -26.18
CA ASP A 28 -12.78 33.96 -24.79
C ASP A 28 -11.55 33.50 -23.97
N LEU A 29 -10.55 32.87 -24.64
CA LEU A 29 -9.29 32.42 -24.02
C LEU A 29 -8.27 33.56 -23.88
N GLU A 30 -8.19 34.44 -24.89
CA GLU A 30 -7.28 35.60 -24.90
C GLU A 30 -7.74 36.73 -23.98
N GLN A 31 -9.03 36.76 -23.61
CA GLN A 31 -9.55 37.73 -22.66
C GLN A 31 -8.95 37.50 -21.26
N GLU A 32 -7.99 38.36 -20.88
CA GLU A 32 -7.40 38.38 -19.55
C GLU A 32 -8.48 38.59 -18.48
N GLY A 33 -8.58 37.66 -17.54
CA GLY A 33 -9.62 37.68 -16.51
C GLY A 33 -11.00 37.19 -16.98
N GLY A 34 -11.15 36.71 -18.22
CA GLY A 34 -12.35 36.00 -18.66
C GLY A 34 -12.53 34.66 -17.94
N THR A 35 -13.78 34.24 -17.71
CA THR A 35 -14.08 32.99 -16.98
C THR A 35 -13.42 31.77 -17.61
N THR A 36 -13.45 31.64 -18.94
CA THR A 36 -12.83 30.51 -19.65
C THR A 36 -11.31 30.49 -19.46
N SER A 37 -10.66 31.64 -19.62
CA SER A 37 -9.21 31.78 -19.40
C SER A 37 -8.81 31.45 -17.95
N GLN A 38 -9.56 31.97 -16.96
CA GLN A 38 -9.33 31.66 -15.55
C GLN A 38 -9.57 30.18 -15.23
N MET A 39 -10.60 29.55 -15.81
CA MET A 39 -10.86 28.12 -15.63
C MET A 39 -9.70 27.28 -16.15
N VAL A 40 -9.22 27.55 -17.36
CA VAL A 40 -8.07 26.85 -17.93
C VAL A 40 -6.84 27.03 -17.03
N ALA A 41 -6.55 28.26 -16.61
CA ALA A 41 -5.42 28.54 -15.73
C ALA A 41 -5.51 27.78 -14.39
N ALA A 42 -6.70 27.73 -13.77
CA ALA A 42 -6.92 27.00 -12.54
C ALA A 42 -6.71 25.49 -12.71
N TYR A 43 -7.27 24.89 -13.78
CA TYR A 43 -7.06 23.48 -14.07
C TYR A 43 -5.60 23.16 -14.37
N THR A 44 -4.89 24.01 -15.13
CA THR A 44 -3.46 23.83 -15.39
C THR A 44 -2.65 23.88 -14.09
N SER A 45 -2.92 24.84 -13.20
CA SER A 45 -2.25 24.95 -11.89
C SER A 45 -2.45 23.69 -11.06
N ILE A 46 -3.69 23.17 -10.99
CA ILE A 46 -3.99 21.95 -10.22
C ILE A 46 -3.27 20.74 -10.81
N ILE A 47 -3.22 20.63 -12.15
CA ILE A 47 -2.51 19.53 -12.82
C ILE A 47 -1.00 19.61 -12.52
N ASP A 48 -0.41 20.80 -12.57
CA ASP A 48 1.01 21.01 -12.28
C ASP A 48 1.36 20.67 -10.82
N GLU A 49 0.49 21.03 -9.87
CA GLU A 49 0.63 20.65 -8.45
C GLU A 49 0.58 19.12 -8.28
N ILE A 50 -0.41 18.45 -8.88
CA ILE A 50 -0.55 16.99 -8.81
C ILE A 50 0.66 16.28 -9.44
N ILE A 51 1.14 16.76 -10.59
CA ILE A 51 2.32 16.20 -11.25
C ILE A 51 3.54 16.33 -10.32
N SER A 52 3.70 17.49 -9.69
CA SER A 52 4.81 17.76 -8.77
C SER A 52 4.76 16.85 -7.54
N ASP A 53 3.58 16.67 -6.94
CA ASP A 53 3.39 15.78 -5.79
C ASP A 53 3.76 14.33 -6.12
N VAL A 54 3.26 13.80 -7.24
CA VAL A 54 3.58 12.44 -7.69
C VAL A 54 5.07 12.28 -7.98
N ALA A 55 5.68 13.26 -8.65
CA ALA A 55 7.12 13.21 -8.96
C ALA A 55 7.98 13.23 -7.69
N LEU A 56 7.63 14.06 -6.71
CA LEU A 56 8.34 14.15 -5.43
C LEU A 56 8.15 12.90 -4.57
N GLU A 57 6.96 12.29 -4.59
CA GLU A 57 6.71 11.03 -3.89
C GLU A 57 7.58 9.89 -4.45
N VAL A 58 7.61 9.73 -5.78
CA VAL A 58 8.46 8.73 -6.44
C VAL A 58 9.95 9.02 -6.17
N HIS A 59 10.38 10.27 -6.28
CA HIS A 59 11.75 10.65 -5.97
C HIS A 59 12.13 10.29 -4.52
N ARG A 60 11.26 10.62 -3.56
CA ARG A 60 11.47 10.26 -2.14
C ARG A 60 11.56 8.75 -1.95
N ALA A 61 10.66 7.99 -2.56
CA ALA A 61 10.64 6.53 -2.44
C ALA A 61 11.95 5.90 -2.94
N VAL A 62 12.46 6.36 -4.10
CA VAL A 62 13.75 5.92 -4.65
C VAL A 62 14.91 6.33 -3.75
N GLN A 63 14.96 7.59 -3.29
CA GLN A 63 16.06 8.08 -2.45
C GLN A 63 16.11 7.42 -1.07
N THR A 64 14.97 6.94 -0.56
CA THR A 64 14.90 6.23 0.72
C THR A 64 15.07 4.72 0.59
N GLY A 65 15.18 4.20 -0.64
CA GLY A 65 15.31 2.76 -0.91
C GLY A 65 14.02 1.97 -0.66
N VAL A 66 12.87 2.65 -0.54
CA VAL A 66 11.55 2.01 -0.51
C VAL A 66 11.18 1.49 -1.90
N ASP A 67 11.72 2.11 -2.93
CA ASP A 67 11.52 1.83 -4.34
C ASP A 67 12.87 1.92 -5.07
N ASP A 68 12.95 1.38 -6.29
CA ASP A 68 14.11 1.56 -7.15
C ASP A 68 13.72 1.96 -8.58
N LEU A 69 14.70 2.31 -9.41
CA LEU A 69 14.44 2.76 -10.78
C LEU A 69 13.88 1.64 -11.67
N ALA A 70 14.17 0.38 -11.39
CA ALA A 70 13.67 -0.76 -12.15
C ALA A 70 12.18 -1.00 -11.85
N ASP A 71 11.80 -0.92 -10.57
CA ASP A 71 10.41 -1.02 -10.11
C ASP A 71 9.55 0.12 -10.69
N VAL A 72 10.07 1.35 -10.71
CA VAL A 72 9.43 2.50 -11.37
C VAL A 72 9.24 2.25 -12.88
N GLN A 73 10.30 1.81 -13.58
CA GLN A 73 10.26 1.52 -15.02
C GLN A 73 9.21 0.43 -15.33
N HIS A 74 9.13 -0.60 -14.50
CA HIS A 74 8.16 -1.69 -14.65
C HIS A 74 6.72 -1.20 -14.50
N ARG A 75 6.43 -0.34 -13.50
CA ARG A 75 5.09 0.26 -13.36
C ARG A 75 4.72 1.12 -14.55
N LEU A 76 5.65 1.92 -15.09
CA LEU A 76 5.40 2.73 -16.28
C LEU A 76 5.09 1.87 -17.51
N ALA A 77 5.83 0.78 -17.71
CA ALA A 77 5.60 -0.16 -18.81
C ALA A 77 4.24 -0.87 -18.72
N ASN A 78 3.75 -1.13 -17.51
CA ASN A 78 2.51 -1.88 -17.26
C ASN A 78 1.29 -0.98 -16.95
N GLY A 79 1.38 0.34 -17.20
CA GLY A 79 0.25 1.26 -17.08
C GLY A 79 -0.06 1.73 -15.65
N GLY A 80 0.94 1.83 -14.79
CA GLY A 80 0.83 2.43 -13.45
C GLY A 80 0.17 1.54 -12.39
N GLY A 81 -0.23 0.32 -12.74
CA GLY A 81 -0.66 -0.67 -11.76
C GLY A 81 0.52 -1.08 -10.90
N SER A 82 0.42 -0.86 -9.59
CA SER A 82 1.21 -1.61 -8.62
C SER A 82 0.86 -3.08 -8.82
N GLN A 83 1.62 -3.79 -9.65
CA GLN A 83 1.58 -5.23 -9.64
C GLN A 83 2.04 -5.58 -8.22
N PRO A 84 1.16 -6.13 -7.35
CA PRO A 84 1.59 -6.53 -6.03
C PRO A 84 2.81 -7.42 -6.23
N PRO A 85 3.87 -7.29 -5.40
CA PRO A 85 5.05 -8.13 -5.52
C PRO A 85 4.56 -9.55 -5.73
N ALA A 86 5.00 -10.17 -6.83
CA ALA A 86 4.46 -11.44 -7.30
C ALA A 86 4.36 -12.35 -6.09
N VAL A 87 3.12 -12.63 -5.65
CA VAL A 87 2.89 -13.42 -4.45
C VAL A 87 3.65 -14.71 -4.71
N PRO A 88 4.70 -15.04 -3.92
CA PRO A 88 5.47 -16.23 -4.18
C PRO A 88 4.46 -17.38 -4.27
N PRO A 89 4.60 -18.27 -5.27
CA PRO A 89 3.63 -19.33 -5.51
C PRO A 89 3.33 -20.00 -4.18
N LEU A 90 2.04 -20.06 -3.82
CA LEU A 90 1.61 -20.62 -2.55
C LEU A 90 2.37 -21.93 -2.35
N PRO A 91 3.04 -22.13 -1.20
CA PRO A 91 3.65 -23.41 -0.89
C PRO A 91 2.61 -24.52 -1.09
N PRO A 92 3.03 -25.73 -1.52
CA PRO A 92 2.13 -26.85 -1.70
C PRO A 92 1.23 -27.02 -0.45
N PRO A 93 -0.03 -27.46 -0.62
CA PRO A 93 -1.04 -27.44 0.43
C PRO A 93 -0.49 -28.07 1.70
N VAL A 94 -0.22 -27.23 2.70
CA VAL A 94 0.39 -27.68 3.93
C VAL A 94 -0.63 -28.51 4.67
N ALA A 95 -0.18 -29.63 5.26
CA ALA A 95 -1.01 -30.53 6.03
C ALA A 95 -1.89 -29.74 7.03
N LYS A 96 -3.16 -30.15 7.16
CA LYS A 96 -4.18 -29.53 8.02
C LYS A 96 -3.57 -29.09 9.37
N GLY A 97 -3.46 -27.79 9.59
CA GLY A 97 -2.97 -27.20 10.86
C GLY A 97 -1.67 -26.40 10.76
N SER A 98 -1.04 -26.32 9.59
CA SER A 98 0.19 -25.53 9.40
C SER A 98 -0.14 -24.18 8.75
N MET A 99 0.21 -23.08 9.41
CA MET A 99 0.04 -21.72 8.88
C MET A 99 1.26 -21.33 8.04
N ILE A 100 1.06 -20.63 6.93
CA ILE A 100 2.13 -20.08 6.10
C ILE A 100 2.25 -18.58 6.42
N ASP A 101 3.46 -18.08 6.64
CA ASP A 101 3.69 -16.64 6.85
C ASP A 101 3.68 -15.83 5.54
N VAL A 102 3.78 -14.50 5.65
CA VAL A 102 3.83 -13.57 4.49
C VAL A 102 5.03 -13.82 3.55
N PHE A 103 6.04 -14.56 4.02
CA PHE A 103 7.24 -14.90 3.26
C PHE A 103 7.20 -16.33 2.67
N GLY A 104 6.09 -17.05 2.85
CA GLY A 104 5.94 -18.42 2.33
C GLY A 104 6.54 -19.51 3.22
N ASN A 105 7.00 -19.20 4.44
CA ASN A 105 7.53 -20.20 5.36
C ASN A 105 6.39 -20.92 6.09
N VAL A 106 6.53 -22.23 6.26
CA VAL A 106 5.63 -23.02 7.11
C VAL A 106 5.95 -22.73 8.58
N VAL A 107 5.02 -22.07 9.26
CA VAL A 107 5.13 -21.78 10.70
C VAL A 107 4.74 -23.04 11.48
N PRO A 108 5.65 -23.59 12.31
CA PRO A 108 5.31 -24.73 13.14
C PRO A 108 4.23 -24.34 14.16
N PRO A 109 3.31 -25.25 14.52
CA PRO A 109 2.21 -24.96 15.45
C PRO A 109 2.70 -24.58 16.85
N ILE A 110 3.94 -24.92 17.20
CA ILE A 110 4.60 -24.55 18.44
C ILE A 110 5.99 -24.04 18.08
N ALA A 111 6.33 -22.83 18.54
CA ALA A 111 7.67 -22.28 18.38
C ALA A 111 8.70 -23.12 19.18
N LEU A 112 9.64 -23.76 18.47
CA LEU A 112 10.66 -24.64 19.05
C LEU A 112 11.96 -23.90 19.41
N ASP A 113 12.10 -22.65 19.00
CA ASP A 113 13.28 -21.83 19.23
C ASP A 113 13.64 -21.75 20.72
N GLN A 114 14.92 -21.92 21.04
CA GLN A 114 15.41 -21.88 22.41
C GLN A 114 15.72 -20.43 22.80
N VAL A 115 14.97 -19.91 23.76
CA VAL A 115 15.19 -18.57 24.34
C VAL A 115 15.70 -18.69 25.77
N ALA A 116 16.62 -17.81 26.17
CA ALA A 116 17.12 -17.77 27.55
C ALA A 116 16.15 -16.97 28.43
N CYS A 117 15.71 -17.55 29.55
CA CYS A 117 14.89 -16.82 30.52
C CYS A 117 15.72 -15.72 31.20
N PRO A 118 15.30 -14.45 31.16
CA PRO A 118 16.07 -13.35 31.77
C PRO A 118 16.13 -13.45 33.30
N SER A 119 15.16 -14.15 33.93
CA SER A 119 15.10 -14.26 35.38
C SER A 119 15.94 -15.40 35.95
N CYS A 120 16.22 -16.46 35.19
CA CYS A 120 16.98 -17.63 35.68
C CYS A 120 18.09 -18.13 34.75
N GLY A 121 18.27 -17.53 33.59
CA GLY A 121 19.29 -17.90 32.59
C GLY A 121 19.07 -19.24 31.88
N ARG A 122 18.06 -20.03 32.27
CA ARG A 122 17.79 -21.34 31.66
C ARG A 122 17.27 -21.17 30.23
N LYS A 123 17.80 -21.97 29.30
CA LYS A 123 17.29 -22.09 27.92
C LYS A 123 15.96 -22.85 27.93
N VAL A 124 14.92 -22.27 27.34
CA VAL A 124 13.55 -22.80 27.29
C VAL A 124 13.02 -22.62 25.88
N ALA A 125 12.27 -23.61 25.38
CA ALA A 125 11.58 -23.46 24.09
C ALA A 125 10.55 -22.31 24.15
N ALA A 126 10.51 -21.45 23.15
CA ALA A 126 9.65 -20.28 23.07
C ALA A 126 8.17 -20.62 23.28
N GLY A 127 7.68 -21.71 22.66
CA GLY A 127 6.32 -22.20 22.83
C GLY A 127 5.98 -22.73 24.24
N ARG A 128 6.98 -22.89 25.12
CA ARG A 128 6.82 -23.33 26.53
C ARG A 128 7.26 -22.26 27.53
N PHE A 129 7.49 -21.03 27.06
CA PHE A 129 7.99 -19.96 27.91
C PHE A 129 6.96 -19.53 28.97
N ALA A 130 5.67 -19.46 28.64
CA ALA A 130 4.62 -19.11 29.59
C ALA A 130 4.50 -20.12 30.76
N PRO A 131 4.39 -21.44 30.54
CA PRO A 131 4.45 -22.44 31.62
C PRO A 131 5.75 -22.37 32.45
N HIS A 132 6.86 -21.98 31.83
CA HIS A 132 8.11 -21.76 32.55
C HIS A 132 8.02 -20.55 33.49
N LEU A 133 7.50 -19.41 33.04
CA LEU A 133 7.35 -18.20 33.87
C LEU A 133 6.44 -18.43 35.09
N GLU A 134 5.39 -19.22 34.95
CA GLU A 134 4.50 -19.57 36.08
C GLU A 134 5.25 -20.22 37.24
N LYS A 135 6.23 -21.08 36.93
CA LYS A 135 7.09 -21.75 37.91
C LYS A 135 8.29 -20.88 38.31
N CYS A 136 8.96 -20.30 37.33
CA CYS A 136 10.19 -19.53 37.52
C CYS A 136 9.97 -18.26 38.34
N MET A 137 8.85 -17.58 38.14
CA MET A 137 8.50 -16.37 38.90
C MET A 137 7.61 -16.68 40.10
N GLY A 138 7.19 -17.93 40.31
CA GLY A 138 6.35 -18.33 41.44
C GLY A 138 5.00 -17.62 41.51
N ARG A 139 4.53 -17.02 40.41
CA ARG A 139 3.30 -16.20 40.33
C ARG A 139 2.10 -16.95 39.72
N GLY A 140 2.23 -18.26 39.50
CA GLY A 140 1.17 -19.10 38.95
C GLY A 140 0.12 -19.53 39.99
N ARG A 141 -1.06 -19.94 39.52
CA ARG A 141 -2.16 -20.42 40.38
C ARG A 141 -1.76 -21.57 41.32
N GLN A 142 -0.82 -22.43 40.91
CA GLN A 142 -0.29 -23.50 41.75
C GLN A 142 0.56 -22.98 42.92
N ALA A 143 1.30 -21.89 42.75
CA ALA A 143 2.12 -21.31 43.80
C ALA A 143 1.24 -20.71 44.92
N SER A 144 0.20 -19.95 44.57
CA SER A 144 -0.77 -19.42 45.54
C SER A 144 -1.51 -20.54 46.29
N ARG A 145 -1.91 -21.61 45.57
CA ARG A 145 -2.54 -22.79 46.19
C ARG A 145 -1.61 -23.48 47.19
N ASN A 146 -0.33 -23.63 46.86
CA ASN A 146 0.65 -24.25 47.76
C ASN A 146 0.99 -23.36 48.96
N ALA A 147 1.02 -22.04 48.79
CA ALA A 147 1.17 -21.10 49.90
C ALA A 147 -0.01 -21.18 50.88
N ASN A 148 -1.25 -21.17 50.36
CA ASN A 148 -2.45 -21.30 51.21
C ASN A 148 -2.50 -22.64 51.94
N LYS A 149 -2.15 -23.76 51.28
CA LYS A 149 -2.06 -25.07 51.96
C LYS A 149 -1.06 -25.07 53.11
N ARG A 150 0.09 -24.41 52.94
CA ARG A 150 1.08 -24.27 54.02
C ARG A 150 0.57 -23.41 55.17
N ILE A 151 -0.12 -22.31 54.87
CA ILE A 151 -0.73 -21.44 55.88
C ILE A 151 -1.81 -22.19 56.68
N SER A 152 -2.69 -22.94 56.00
CA SER A 152 -3.71 -23.75 56.68
C SER A 152 -3.11 -24.86 57.53
N ALA A 153 -2.04 -25.52 57.07
CA ALA A 153 -1.35 -26.55 57.86
C ALA A 153 -0.54 -26.00 59.04
N MET A 154 -0.38 -24.68 59.16
CA MET A 154 0.25 -24.01 60.31
C MET A 154 -0.78 -23.51 61.34
N GLN A 155 -2.08 -23.65 61.07
CA GLN A 155 -3.18 -23.19 61.95
C GLN A 155 -3.83 -24.31 62.77
N ASP A 156 -3.34 -25.54 62.65
CA ASP A 156 -3.63 -26.69 63.52
C ASP A 156 -2.43 -26.96 64.45
#